data_AF-A0A4W3IZJ0-F1
#
_entry.id   AF-A0A4W3IZJ0-F1
#
_cell.length_a   1.000
_cell.length_b   1.000
_cell.length_c   1.000
_cell.angle_alpha   90.00
_cell.angle_beta   90.00
_cell.angle_gamma   90.00
#
_symmetry.space_group_name_H-M   'P 1'
#
loop_
_entity.id
_entity.type
_entity.pdbx_description
1 polymer ?
#
loop_
_entity_poly.entity_id
_entity_poly.type
_entity_poly.pdbx_seq_one_letter_code
_entity_poly.pdbx_strand_id
1 'polypeptide(L)'
;MKFMGDSPLKGQTEQDAIYTVLKLCREHEVMKDEAYCQIIKQVTNNTSSKVDSSLRGWRMLYILSAHHKCSEVLKPYLYKFLEDVCRSSGANFQGIAHACEQNLRKTFQFGGRTQYPGGMEFKAMLAGRSSKRQLFLLPGSVERHVKIKTCSVALDVIEELCYEMGLHSPEAVEEYSLFVITNKGQNVHPLNRKDYILDVATEMEAIDSNFTFWFRRLIWAQPLKFDNELCVTVHYNQVVPDYLKGLLHILTQERRSEQQLQQVSKLAALQHRAKDGVYLPSVREVQEYVPPQIYWQQRPQLWLNMVTDHTQQVQALSYLPHVWLFILLHPDHQPEWAQFPQQGHPRE
;
A
#
# COMPACT_ATOMS: atom_id res chain seq x y z
N MET A 1 -35.08 -8.42 9.47
CA MET A 1 -35.89 -8.40 10.72
C MET A 1 -35.08 -8.77 11.97
N LYS A 2 -34.55 -10.00 12.13
CA LYS A 2 -33.76 -10.39 13.33
C LYS A 2 -32.62 -9.42 13.65
N PHE A 3 -31.77 -9.13 12.66
CA PHE A 3 -30.66 -8.18 12.81
C PHE A 3 -31.13 -6.74 13.10
N MET A 4 -32.32 -6.36 12.63
CA MET A 4 -32.91 -5.04 12.84
C MET A 4 -33.61 -4.91 14.21
N GLY A 5 -33.69 -6.00 14.99
CA GLY A 5 -34.37 -6.02 16.29
C GLY A 5 -35.90 -6.15 16.21
N ASP A 6 -36.45 -6.31 15.02
CA ASP A 6 -37.91 -6.44 14.77
C ASP A 6 -38.42 -7.88 15.01
N SER A 7 -37.52 -8.83 15.27
CA SER A 7 -37.85 -10.24 15.55
C SER A 7 -36.81 -10.84 16.51
N PRO A 8 -37.19 -11.77 17.40
CA PRO A 8 -36.25 -12.42 18.31
C PRO A 8 -35.17 -13.22 17.56
N LEU A 9 -33.94 -13.18 18.07
CA LEU A 9 -32.78 -13.87 17.48
C LEU A 9 -32.81 -15.40 17.65
N LYS A 10 -33.57 -15.93 18.63
CA LYS A 10 -33.73 -17.37 18.89
C LYS A 10 -32.39 -18.13 18.98
N GLY A 11 -31.47 -17.63 19.80
CA GLY A 11 -30.16 -18.27 20.05
C GLY A 11 -29.06 -17.96 19.02
N GLN A 12 -29.35 -17.21 17.96
CA GLN A 12 -28.35 -16.73 17.00
C GLN A 12 -27.73 -15.42 17.47
N THR A 13 -26.47 -15.18 17.12
CA THR A 13 -25.88 -13.84 17.27
C THR A 13 -26.33 -12.91 16.14
N GLU A 14 -26.14 -11.61 16.30
CA GLU A 14 -26.39 -10.63 15.24
C GLU A 14 -25.51 -10.89 14.00
N GLN A 15 -24.27 -11.36 14.23
CA GLN A 15 -23.31 -11.68 13.17
C GLN A 15 -23.76 -12.92 12.38
N ASP A 16 -24.26 -13.96 13.06
CA ASP A 16 -24.82 -15.16 12.41
C ASP A 16 -25.99 -14.81 11.49
N ALA A 17 -26.86 -13.89 11.92
CA ALA A 17 -28.01 -13.46 11.12
C ALA A 17 -27.57 -12.80 9.81
N ILE A 18 -26.48 -12.02 9.82
CA ILE A 18 -25.93 -11.38 8.62
C ILE A 18 -25.24 -12.42 7.73
N TYR A 19 -24.43 -13.28 8.33
CA TYR A 19 -23.72 -14.33 7.60
C TYR A 19 -24.69 -15.25 6.88
N THR A 20 -25.82 -15.57 7.50
CA THR A 20 -26.88 -16.35 6.87
C THR A 20 -27.39 -15.68 5.58
N VAL A 21 -27.66 -14.37 5.60
CA VAL A 21 -28.12 -13.65 4.40
C VAL A 21 -27.03 -13.60 3.33
N LEU A 22 -25.79 -13.28 3.71
CA LEU A 22 -24.67 -13.23 2.76
C LEU A 22 -24.39 -14.59 2.12
N LYS A 23 -24.51 -15.67 2.89
CA LYS A 23 -24.38 -17.05 2.42
C LYS A 23 -25.48 -17.39 1.43
N LEU A 24 -26.74 -17.12 1.75
CA LEU A 24 -27.87 -17.36 0.84
C LEU A 24 -27.71 -16.59 -0.49
N CYS A 25 -27.26 -15.34 -0.43
CA CYS A 25 -26.98 -14.55 -1.64
C CYS A 25 -25.81 -15.10 -2.46
N ARG A 26 -24.84 -15.77 -1.81
CA ARG A 26 -23.71 -16.42 -2.48
C ARG A 26 -24.13 -17.74 -3.14
N GLU A 27 -24.99 -18.52 -2.49
CA GLU A 27 -25.44 -19.83 -2.96
C GLU A 27 -26.55 -19.74 -4.02
N HIS A 28 -27.31 -18.66 -4.03
CA HIS A 28 -28.47 -18.50 -4.91
C HIS A 28 -28.50 -17.11 -5.56
N GLU A 29 -28.20 -17.03 -6.86
CA GLU A 29 -28.13 -15.76 -7.60
C GLU A 29 -29.43 -14.94 -7.50
N VAL A 30 -30.58 -15.61 -7.57
CA VAL A 30 -31.91 -14.99 -7.46
C VAL A 30 -32.15 -14.31 -6.10
N MET A 31 -31.42 -14.71 -5.05
CA MET A 31 -31.56 -14.14 -3.72
C MET A 31 -30.89 -12.77 -3.58
N LYS A 32 -29.98 -12.38 -4.49
CA LYS A 32 -29.27 -11.10 -4.39
C LYS A 32 -30.21 -9.92 -4.54
N ASP A 33 -31.00 -9.90 -5.61
CA ASP A 33 -31.99 -8.84 -5.85
C ASP A 33 -33.08 -8.85 -4.77
N GLU A 34 -33.56 -10.03 -4.38
CA GLU A 34 -34.53 -10.16 -3.30
C GLU A 34 -34.00 -9.59 -1.97
N ALA A 35 -32.73 -9.85 -1.63
CA ALA A 35 -32.11 -9.29 -0.44
C ALA A 35 -32.04 -7.76 -0.48
N TYR A 36 -31.67 -7.18 -1.63
CA TYR A 36 -31.70 -5.73 -1.82
C TYR A 36 -33.13 -5.17 -1.64
N CYS A 37 -34.11 -5.74 -2.34
CA CYS A 37 -35.50 -5.31 -2.27
C CYS A 37 -36.06 -5.39 -0.85
N GLN A 38 -35.80 -6.48 -0.12
CA GLN A 38 -36.24 -6.64 1.27
C GLN A 38 -35.59 -5.59 2.18
N ILE A 39 -34.29 -5.34 2.05
CA ILE A 39 -33.62 -4.35 2.90
C ILE A 39 -34.14 -2.94 2.60
N ILE A 40 -34.26 -2.57 1.32
CA ILE A 40 -34.79 -1.27 0.88
C ILE A 40 -36.21 -1.06 1.40
N LYS A 41 -37.08 -2.08 1.28
CA LYS A 41 -38.42 -2.07 1.85
C LYS A 41 -38.39 -1.80 3.35
N GLN A 42 -37.49 -2.45 4.09
CA GLN A 42 -37.41 -2.31 5.54
C GLN A 42 -36.84 -0.96 6.00
N VAL A 43 -36.06 -0.24 5.18
CA VAL A 43 -35.57 1.10 5.53
C VAL A 43 -36.46 2.24 5.00
N THR A 44 -37.33 1.96 4.03
CA THR A 44 -38.28 2.93 3.46
C THR A 44 -39.50 3.06 4.35
N ASN A 45 -39.77 4.27 4.85
CA ASN A 45 -40.91 4.55 5.74
C ASN A 45 -41.00 3.57 6.92
N ASN A 46 -39.85 3.24 7.54
CA ASN A 46 -39.78 2.29 8.64
C ASN A 46 -40.61 2.78 9.85
N THR A 47 -41.63 2.03 10.24
CA THR A 47 -42.53 2.31 11.37
C THR A 47 -42.28 1.41 12.58
N SER A 48 -41.08 0.81 12.69
CA SER A 48 -40.75 -0.08 13.80
C SER A 48 -40.77 0.66 15.14
N SER A 49 -41.20 -0.02 16.19
CA SER A 49 -41.09 0.49 17.56
C SER A 49 -39.65 0.50 18.09
N LYS A 50 -38.71 -0.13 17.37
CA LYS A 50 -37.29 -0.12 17.70
C LYS A 50 -36.59 1.06 17.02
N VAL A 51 -36.10 2.01 17.82
CA VAL A 51 -35.45 3.25 17.35
C VAL A 51 -34.30 2.97 16.37
N ASP A 52 -33.50 1.93 16.63
CA ASP A 52 -32.34 1.58 15.79
C ASP A 52 -32.68 0.68 14.58
N SER A 53 -33.94 0.28 14.39
CA SER A 53 -34.32 -0.67 13.33
C SER A 53 -33.89 -0.18 11.95
N SER A 54 -34.25 1.05 11.59
CA SER A 54 -33.88 1.63 10.29
C SER A 54 -32.36 1.74 10.10
N LEU A 55 -31.63 2.22 11.12
CA LEU A 55 -30.16 2.29 11.09
C LEU A 55 -29.52 0.92 10.87
N ARG A 56 -30.04 -0.12 11.53
CA ARG A 56 -29.59 -1.51 11.34
C ARG A 56 -29.91 -2.00 9.94
N GLY A 57 -31.06 -1.65 9.36
CA GLY A 57 -31.36 -1.92 7.95
C GLY A 57 -30.34 -1.30 7.01
N TRP A 58 -29.94 -0.05 7.24
CA TRP A 58 -28.89 0.61 6.47
C TRP A 58 -27.52 -0.04 6.63
N ARG A 59 -27.18 -0.51 7.83
CA ARG A 59 -25.94 -1.30 8.06
C ARG A 59 -25.97 -2.62 7.31
N MET A 60 -27.12 -3.27 7.22
CA MET A 60 -27.29 -4.46 6.39
C MET A 60 -27.07 -4.15 4.91
N LEU A 61 -27.62 -3.05 4.41
CA LEU A 61 -27.40 -2.61 3.02
C LEU A 61 -25.93 -2.28 2.74
N TYR A 62 -25.25 -1.63 3.69
CA TYR A 62 -23.83 -1.33 3.62
C TYR A 62 -22.98 -2.59 3.51
N ILE A 63 -23.33 -3.63 4.28
CA ILE A 63 -22.65 -4.93 4.20
C ILE A 63 -22.95 -5.59 2.85
N LEU A 64 -24.23 -5.69 2.46
CA LEU A 64 -24.63 -6.37 1.23
C LEU A 64 -23.98 -5.76 -0.02
N SER A 65 -23.94 -4.43 -0.09
CA SER A 65 -23.31 -3.66 -1.19
C SER A 65 -21.82 -3.91 -1.38
N ALA A 66 -21.10 -4.35 -0.35
CA ALA A 66 -19.68 -4.71 -0.45
C ALA A 66 -19.44 -6.17 -0.89
N HIS A 67 -20.47 -7.03 -0.84
CA HIS A 67 -20.30 -8.47 -1.08
C HIS A 67 -20.97 -8.94 -2.37
N HIS A 68 -22.08 -8.32 -2.76
CA HIS A 68 -22.91 -8.84 -3.85
C HIS A 68 -23.34 -7.74 -4.82
N LYS A 69 -23.16 -7.98 -6.13
CA LYS A 69 -23.79 -7.16 -7.17
C LYS A 69 -25.30 -7.41 -7.15
N CYS A 70 -26.09 -6.40 -7.51
CA CYS A 70 -27.46 -6.62 -7.96
C CYS A 70 -27.47 -6.91 -9.47
N SER A 71 -28.60 -7.36 -10.00
CA SER A 71 -28.78 -7.51 -11.44
C SER A 71 -28.73 -6.17 -12.17
N GLU A 72 -28.44 -6.20 -13.47
CA GLU A 72 -28.50 -5.00 -14.31
C GLU A 72 -29.92 -4.40 -14.39
N VAL A 73 -30.97 -5.20 -14.10
CA VAL A 73 -32.36 -4.73 -14.03
C VAL A 73 -32.58 -3.90 -12.76
N LEU A 74 -32.12 -4.36 -11.60
CA LEU A 74 -32.32 -3.66 -10.32
C LEU A 74 -31.36 -2.46 -10.15
N LYS A 75 -30.16 -2.55 -10.74
CA LYS A 75 -29.08 -1.56 -10.65
C LYS A 75 -29.52 -0.10 -10.79
N PRO A 76 -30.24 0.34 -11.84
CA PRO A 76 -30.64 1.75 -11.96
C PRO A 76 -31.53 2.22 -10.80
N TYR A 77 -32.44 1.36 -10.33
CA TYR A 77 -33.33 1.67 -9.21
C TYR A 77 -32.58 1.74 -7.88
N LEU A 78 -31.63 0.82 -7.66
CA LEU A 78 -30.80 0.82 -6.46
C LEU A 78 -29.91 2.06 -6.38
N TYR A 79 -29.24 2.43 -7.48
CA TYR A 79 -28.46 3.67 -7.52
C TYR A 79 -29.33 4.91 -7.33
N LYS A 80 -30.52 4.94 -7.96
CA LYS A 80 -31.46 6.05 -7.79
C LYS A 80 -31.92 6.22 -6.34
N PHE A 81 -32.28 5.11 -5.70
CA PHE A 81 -32.64 5.09 -4.27
C PHE A 81 -31.53 5.67 -3.39
N LEU A 82 -30.29 5.24 -3.59
CA LEU A 82 -29.14 5.74 -2.82
C LEU A 82 -28.87 7.22 -3.08
N GLU A 83 -28.94 7.65 -4.35
CA GLU A 83 -28.75 9.03 -4.77
C GLU A 83 -29.80 9.97 -4.15
N ASP A 84 -31.07 9.57 -4.13
CA ASP A 84 -32.17 10.35 -3.57
C ASP A 84 -31.99 10.55 -2.06
N VAL A 85 -31.56 9.50 -1.33
CA VAL A 85 -31.24 9.60 0.11
C VAL A 85 -30.02 10.51 0.34
N CYS A 86 -28.99 10.44 -0.50
CA CYS A 86 -27.82 11.32 -0.38
C CYS A 86 -28.17 12.80 -0.58
N ARG A 87 -29.11 13.12 -1.50
CA ARG A 87 -29.50 14.50 -1.84
C ARG A 87 -30.52 15.11 -0.88
N SER A 88 -31.25 14.29 -0.13
CA SER A 88 -32.32 14.74 0.75
C SER A 88 -31.77 15.60 1.90
N SER A 89 -31.96 16.92 1.85
CA SER A 89 -31.49 17.86 2.88
C SER A 89 -32.07 17.53 4.25
N GLY A 90 -31.22 17.40 5.28
CA GLY A 90 -31.64 17.08 6.65
C GLY A 90 -31.99 15.60 6.89
N ALA A 91 -31.79 14.71 5.90
CA ALA A 91 -32.12 13.30 6.05
C ALA A 91 -31.11 12.55 6.93
N ASN A 92 -31.64 11.75 7.85
CA ASN A 92 -30.90 10.68 8.50
C ASN A 92 -30.30 9.75 7.42
N PHE A 93 -29.13 9.16 7.67
CA PHE A 93 -28.50 8.12 6.85
C PHE A 93 -27.78 8.54 5.55
N GLN A 94 -27.64 9.82 5.22
CA GLN A 94 -26.87 10.28 4.04
C GLN A 94 -25.45 9.66 3.97
N GLY A 95 -24.72 9.67 5.08
CA GLY A 95 -23.35 9.16 5.13
C GLY A 95 -23.25 7.64 4.84
N ILE A 96 -24.20 6.84 5.33
CA ILE A 96 -24.20 5.39 5.06
C ILE A 96 -24.74 5.07 3.68
N ALA A 97 -25.69 5.85 3.15
CA ALA A 97 -26.16 5.72 1.76
C ALA A 97 -25.01 5.98 0.77
N HIS A 98 -24.23 7.04 0.98
CA HIS A 98 -23.04 7.31 0.16
C HIS A 98 -22.00 6.19 0.25
N ALA A 99 -21.82 5.62 1.44
CA ALA A 99 -20.91 4.49 1.62
C ALA A 99 -21.41 3.21 0.91
N CYS A 100 -22.72 2.93 0.93
CA CYS A 100 -23.33 1.86 0.13
C CYS A 100 -23.10 2.06 -1.37
N GLU A 101 -23.23 3.30 -1.85
CA GLU A 101 -22.99 3.64 -3.26
C GLU A 101 -21.53 3.37 -3.66
N GLN A 102 -20.57 3.81 -2.82
CA GLN A 102 -19.14 3.53 -3.03
C GLN A 102 -18.86 2.03 -3.04
N ASN A 103 -19.44 1.28 -2.10
CA ASN A 103 -19.32 -0.17 -2.04
C ASN A 103 -19.85 -0.82 -3.32
N LEU A 104 -21.05 -0.45 -3.78
CA LEU A 104 -21.61 -0.99 -5.02
C LEU A 104 -20.72 -0.73 -6.23
N ARG A 105 -20.21 0.51 -6.39
CA ARG A 105 -19.32 0.85 -7.52
C ARG A 105 -18.09 -0.07 -7.54
N LYS A 106 -17.44 -0.25 -6.38
CA LYS A 106 -16.30 -1.16 -6.23
C LYS A 106 -16.69 -2.62 -6.49
N THR A 107 -17.80 -3.08 -5.92
CA THR A 107 -18.30 -4.43 -6.10
C THR A 107 -18.57 -4.73 -7.57
N PHE A 108 -19.20 -3.81 -8.31
CA PHE A 108 -19.41 -3.95 -9.77
C PHE A 108 -18.09 -4.02 -10.54
N GLN A 109 -17.11 -3.19 -10.18
CA GLN A 109 -15.81 -3.08 -10.85
C GLN A 109 -14.90 -4.28 -10.59
N PHE A 110 -14.75 -4.71 -9.33
CA PHE A 110 -13.73 -5.69 -8.90
C PHE A 110 -14.30 -7.05 -8.47
N GLY A 111 -15.64 -7.19 -8.45
CA GLY A 111 -16.29 -8.29 -7.73
C GLY A 111 -16.52 -7.92 -6.27
N GLY A 112 -17.32 -8.70 -5.54
CA GLY A 112 -17.56 -8.44 -4.13
C GLY A 112 -16.57 -9.15 -3.21
N ARG A 113 -16.55 -8.75 -1.95
CA ARG A 113 -15.75 -9.39 -0.89
C ARG A 113 -16.06 -10.88 -0.76
N THR A 114 -15.01 -11.68 -0.58
CA THR A 114 -15.10 -13.14 -0.44
C THR A 114 -15.10 -13.56 1.03
N GLN A 115 -14.49 -12.76 1.91
CA GLN A 115 -14.48 -12.99 3.35
C GLN A 115 -15.59 -12.23 4.05
N TYR A 116 -16.20 -12.86 5.05
CA TYR A 116 -17.18 -12.17 5.89
C TYR A 116 -16.46 -11.23 6.86
N PRO A 117 -17.11 -10.12 7.29
CA PRO A 117 -16.49 -9.18 8.21
C PRO A 117 -16.04 -9.83 9.52
N GLY A 118 -14.76 -9.77 9.85
CA GLY A 118 -14.23 -10.29 11.12
C GLY A 118 -14.88 -9.66 12.36
N GLY A 119 -14.76 -10.28 13.53
CA GLY A 119 -15.47 -9.81 14.74
C GLY A 119 -15.18 -8.36 15.15
N MET A 120 -13.93 -7.89 14.98
CA MET A 120 -13.57 -6.49 15.22
C MET A 120 -14.11 -5.54 14.15
N GLU A 121 -14.03 -5.94 12.88
CA GLU A 121 -14.61 -5.20 11.76
C GLU A 121 -16.12 -5.02 11.97
N PHE A 122 -16.81 -6.11 12.30
CA PHE A 122 -18.24 -6.13 12.56
C PHE A 122 -18.64 -5.16 13.69
N LYS A 123 -17.95 -5.24 14.84
CA LYS A 123 -18.19 -4.33 15.98
C LYS A 123 -17.95 -2.86 15.58
N ALA A 124 -16.91 -2.58 14.82
CA ALA A 124 -16.61 -1.21 14.36
C ALA A 124 -17.72 -0.68 13.43
N MET A 125 -18.21 -1.50 12.51
CA MET A 125 -19.32 -1.15 11.62
C MET A 125 -20.62 -0.90 12.38
N LEU A 126 -20.93 -1.71 13.40
CA LEU A 126 -22.08 -1.48 14.30
C LEU A 126 -21.90 -0.25 15.19
N ALA A 127 -20.68 0.23 15.40
CA ALA A 127 -20.42 1.52 16.04
C ALA A 127 -20.49 2.71 15.07
N GLY A 128 -20.84 2.48 13.79
CA GLY A 128 -20.91 3.53 12.76
C GLY A 128 -19.55 3.94 12.20
N ARG A 129 -18.47 3.19 12.48
CA ARG A 129 -17.15 3.45 11.88
C ARG A 129 -17.14 2.90 10.46
N SER A 130 -16.83 3.77 9.51
CA SER A 130 -16.79 3.45 8.07
C SER A 130 -15.37 3.29 7.50
N SER A 131 -14.34 3.35 8.36
CA SER A 131 -12.94 3.20 7.95
C SER A 131 -12.04 2.70 9.09
N LYS A 132 -10.95 2.04 8.71
CA LYS A 132 -9.84 1.60 9.58
C LYS A 132 -8.55 2.27 9.10
N ARG A 133 -7.66 2.68 10.02
CA ARG A 133 -6.28 3.03 9.67
C ARG A 133 -5.47 1.74 9.64
N GLN A 134 -4.91 1.41 8.48
CA GLN A 134 -4.11 0.21 8.26
C GLN A 134 -2.66 0.60 8.03
N LEU A 135 -1.75 -0.05 8.75
CA LEU A 135 -0.31 0.15 8.59
C LEU A 135 0.20 -0.62 7.36
N PHE A 136 0.98 0.07 6.54
CA PHE A 136 1.75 -0.43 5.42
C PHE A 136 3.22 -0.06 5.63
N LEU A 137 4.11 -1.04 5.47
CA LEU A 137 5.56 -0.87 5.60
C LEU A 137 6.18 -0.63 4.23
N LEU A 138 7.00 0.40 4.14
CA LEU A 138 7.78 0.73 2.98
C LEU A 138 9.27 0.46 3.28
N PRO A 139 10.11 0.24 2.24
CA PRO A 139 11.55 0.13 2.39
C PRO A 139 12.14 1.24 3.27
N GLY A 140 13.10 0.87 4.13
CA GLY A 140 13.74 1.79 5.08
C GLY A 140 13.01 1.93 6.42
N SER A 141 12.18 0.95 6.78
CA SER A 141 11.34 0.97 7.99
C SER A 141 10.37 2.16 8.03
N VAL A 142 9.96 2.63 6.85
CA VAL A 142 9.02 3.74 6.73
C VAL A 142 7.60 3.21 6.95
N GLU A 143 6.92 3.74 7.94
CA GLU A 143 5.56 3.35 8.31
C GLU A 143 4.53 4.32 7.70
N ARG A 144 3.54 3.78 6.99
CA ARG A 144 2.41 4.56 6.45
C ARG A 144 1.07 4.02 6.86
N HIS A 145 0.27 4.88 7.50
CA HIS A 145 -1.09 4.57 7.90
C HIS A 145 -2.07 5.05 6.83
N VAL A 146 -2.60 4.12 6.06
CA VAL A 146 -3.57 4.38 4.99
C VAL A 146 -4.99 4.18 5.54
N LYS A 147 -5.91 5.08 5.18
CA LYS A 147 -7.31 4.99 5.61
C LYS A 147 -8.08 4.07 4.66
N ILE A 148 -8.27 2.82 5.07
CA ILE A 148 -9.04 1.84 4.30
C ILE A 148 -10.52 1.80 4.71
N LYS A 149 -11.39 1.54 3.75
CA LYS A 149 -12.83 1.31 3.92
C LYS A 149 -13.16 -0.16 3.64
N THR A 150 -14.41 -0.57 3.88
CA THR A 150 -14.87 -1.94 3.55
C THR A 150 -14.64 -2.29 2.08
N CYS A 151 -14.77 -1.33 1.17
CA CYS A 151 -14.58 -1.56 -0.25
C CYS A 151 -13.16 -1.27 -0.79
N SER A 152 -12.17 -1.00 0.08
CA SER A 152 -10.81 -0.69 -0.38
C SER A 152 -10.11 -1.94 -0.90
N VAL A 153 -9.68 -1.88 -2.16
CA VAL A 153 -8.85 -2.91 -2.80
C VAL A 153 -7.37 -2.51 -2.76
N ALA A 154 -6.48 -3.45 -3.06
CA ALA A 154 -5.05 -3.20 -3.11
C ALA A 154 -4.67 -2.03 -4.04
N LEU A 155 -5.34 -1.89 -5.19
CA LEU A 155 -5.12 -0.76 -6.09
C LEU A 155 -5.34 0.61 -5.42
N ASP A 156 -6.39 0.75 -4.61
CA ASP A 156 -6.67 2.03 -3.92
C ASP A 156 -5.51 2.45 -3.02
N VAL A 157 -4.94 1.48 -2.30
CA VAL A 157 -3.81 1.72 -1.41
C VAL A 157 -2.53 2.01 -2.21
N ILE A 158 -2.30 1.29 -3.31
CA ILE A 158 -1.15 1.53 -4.19
C ILE A 158 -1.22 2.95 -4.74
N GLU A 159 -2.38 3.36 -5.27
CA GLU A 159 -2.60 4.72 -5.80
C GLU A 159 -2.39 5.79 -4.72
N GLU A 160 -2.91 5.59 -3.51
CA GLU A 160 -2.72 6.53 -2.39
C GLU A 160 -1.23 6.67 -2.01
N LEU A 161 -0.51 5.56 -1.85
CA LEU A 161 0.93 5.58 -1.51
C LEU A 161 1.78 6.17 -2.65
N CYS A 162 1.45 5.86 -3.91
CA CYS A 162 2.09 6.46 -5.07
C CYS A 162 1.85 7.98 -5.13
N TYR A 163 0.61 8.42 -4.87
CA TYR A 163 0.27 9.85 -4.82
C TYR A 163 1.10 10.58 -3.77
N GLU A 164 1.25 10.01 -2.57
CA GLU A 164 2.09 10.56 -1.51
C GLU A 164 3.57 10.66 -1.89
N MET A 165 4.04 9.77 -2.76
CA MET A 165 5.39 9.78 -3.35
C MET A 165 5.52 10.68 -4.59
N GLY A 166 4.49 11.44 -4.98
CA GLY A 166 4.53 12.29 -6.19
C GLY A 166 4.43 11.52 -7.52
N LEU A 167 3.98 10.27 -7.46
CA LEU A 167 3.83 9.38 -8.61
C LEU A 167 2.36 9.36 -9.05
N HIS A 168 2.02 10.26 -9.96
CA HIS A 168 0.63 10.46 -10.40
C HIS A 168 0.30 9.80 -11.75
N SER A 169 1.29 9.31 -12.49
CA SER A 169 1.04 8.68 -13.78
C SER A 169 0.63 7.21 -13.61
N PRO A 170 -0.38 6.72 -14.35
CA PRO A 170 -0.81 5.32 -14.29
C PRO A 170 0.34 4.33 -14.54
N GLU A 171 1.25 4.67 -15.45
CA GLU A 171 2.41 3.85 -15.81
C GLU A 171 3.40 3.75 -14.64
N ALA A 172 3.51 4.78 -13.78
CA ALA A 172 4.35 4.71 -12.59
C ALA A 172 3.67 3.88 -11.50
N VAL A 173 2.36 4.05 -11.28
CA VAL A 173 1.57 3.23 -10.35
C VAL A 173 1.68 1.74 -10.73
N GLU A 174 1.79 1.45 -12.02
CA GLU A 174 1.85 0.08 -12.52
C GLU A 174 3.05 -0.72 -12.03
N GLU A 175 4.12 -0.03 -11.65
CA GLU A 175 5.35 -0.64 -11.21
C GLU A 175 5.33 -1.07 -9.74
N TYR A 176 4.26 -0.76 -9.00
CA TYR A 176 4.15 -1.02 -7.57
C TYR A 176 3.18 -2.14 -7.25
N SER A 177 3.47 -2.82 -6.14
CA SER A 177 2.62 -3.88 -5.62
C SER A 177 2.62 -3.90 -4.09
N LEU A 178 1.55 -4.48 -3.56
CA LEU A 178 1.46 -4.84 -2.16
C LEU A 178 1.83 -6.31 -1.94
N PHE A 179 2.32 -6.59 -0.75
CA PHE A 179 2.64 -7.91 -0.25
C PHE A 179 2.10 -8.05 1.16
N VAL A 180 1.74 -9.27 1.54
CA VAL A 180 1.59 -9.63 2.94
C VAL A 180 2.69 -10.58 3.34
N ILE A 181 3.32 -10.27 4.47
CA ILE A 181 4.41 -11.06 5.04
C ILE A 181 3.94 -11.67 6.35
N THR A 182 4.08 -12.99 6.46
CA THR A 182 3.74 -13.78 7.66
C THR A 182 4.95 -14.57 8.15
N ASN A 183 4.83 -15.19 9.34
CA ASN A 183 5.83 -16.06 9.94
C ASN A 183 7.21 -15.37 10.07
N LYS A 184 7.20 -14.13 10.60
CA LYS A 184 8.42 -13.32 10.83
C LYS A 184 9.29 -13.14 9.58
N GLY A 185 8.70 -13.04 8.40
CA GLY A 185 9.45 -12.80 7.15
C GLY A 185 9.72 -14.04 6.31
N GLN A 186 9.27 -15.23 6.73
CA GLN A 186 9.49 -16.46 5.98
C GLN A 186 8.58 -16.59 4.76
N ASN A 187 7.35 -16.07 4.86
CA ASN A 187 6.34 -16.21 3.83
C ASN A 187 5.97 -14.84 3.27
N VAL A 188 6.15 -14.66 1.97
CA VAL A 188 5.82 -13.43 1.24
C VAL A 188 4.76 -13.76 0.20
N HIS A 189 3.58 -13.16 0.32
CA HIS A 189 2.49 -13.35 -0.63
C HIS A 189 2.19 -12.02 -1.34
N PRO A 190 2.37 -11.92 -2.66
CA PRO A 190 1.94 -10.75 -3.42
C PRO A 190 0.41 -10.66 -3.45
N LEU A 191 -0.12 -9.44 -3.37
CA LEU A 191 -1.55 -9.19 -3.54
C LEU A 191 -1.84 -8.85 -5.00
N ASN A 192 -2.97 -9.33 -5.51
CA ASN A 192 -3.53 -8.83 -6.75
C ASN A 192 -4.14 -7.45 -6.50
N ARG A 193 -4.12 -6.59 -7.52
CA ARG A 193 -4.68 -5.22 -7.45
C ARG A 193 -6.15 -5.15 -7.05
N LYS A 194 -6.92 -6.21 -7.33
CA LYS A 194 -8.34 -6.31 -7.02
C LYS A 194 -8.63 -6.93 -5.64
N ASP A 195 -7.61 -7.39 -4.92
CA ASP A 195 -7.82 -8.04 -3.63
C ASP A 195 -8.28 -7.00 -2.60
N TYR A 196 -9.36 -7.30 -1.89
CA TYR A 196 -9.86 -6.46 -0.81
C TYR A 196 -8.92 -6.54 0.40
N ILE A 197 -8.43 -5.39 0.88
CA ILE A 197 -7.45 -5.36 1.97
C ILE A 197 -8.01 -5.99 3.25
N LEU A 198 -9.30 -5.80 3.54
CA LEU A 198 -9.93 -6.40 4.71
C LEU A 198 -10.15 -7.90 4.57
N ASP A 199 -10.25 -8.44 3.36
CA ASP A 199 -10.34 -9.88 3.13
C ASP A 199 -8.97 -10.52 3.41
N VAL A 200 -7.92 -9.94 2.84
CA VAL A 200 -6.54 -10.37 3.10
C VAL A 200 -6.23 -10.26 4.59
N ALA A 201 -6.57 -9.15 5.25
CA ALA A 201 -6.35 -9.01 6.69
C ALA A 201 -7.09 -10.08 7.49
N THR A 202 -8.35 -10.38 7.16
CA THR A 202 -9.14 -11.41 7.86
C THR A 202 -8.53 -12.80 7.70
N GLU A 203 -8.08 -13.16 6.50
CA GLU A 203 -7.41 -14.44 6.24
C GLU A 203 -6.08 -14.55 6.98
N MET A 204 -5.28 -13.48 6.96
CA MET A 204 -3.95 -13.46 7.56
C MET A 204 -4.02 -13.44 9.09
N GLU A 205 -4.97 -12.73 9.70
CA GLU A 205 -5.22 -12.75 11.15
C GLU A 205 -5.48 -14.17 11.67
N ALA A 206 -6.08 -15.05 10.86
CA ALA A 206 -6.31 -16.45 11.22
C ALA A 206 -5.04 -17.33 11.13
N ILE A 207 -4.04 -16.91 10.36
CA ILE A 207 -2.78 -17.65 10.13
C ILE A 207 -1.68 -17.16 11.08
N ASP A 208 -1.46 -15.86 11.12
CA ASP A 208 -0.42 -15.20 11.93
C ASP A 208 -0.91 -13.80 12.32
N SER A 209 -1.14 -13.58 13.62
CA SER A 209 -1.58 -12.29 14.14
C SER A 209 -0.55 -11.17 14.01
N ASN A 210 0.71 -11.48 13.68
CA ASN A 210 1.79 -10.52 13.49
C ASN A 210 2.11 -10.27 12.00
N PHE A 211 1.20 -10.61 11.09
CA PHE A 211 1.36 -10.33 9.67
C PHE A 211 1.57 -8.82 9.42
N THR A 212 2.29 -8.50 8.34
CA THR A 212 2.53 -7.10 7.93
C THR A 212 2.25 -6.90 6.45
N PHE A 213 1.66 -5.76 6.10
CA PHE A 213 1.56 -5.34 4.70
C PHE A 213 2.80 -4.56 4.28
N TRP A 214 3.30 -4.83 3.09
CA TRP A 214 4.44 -4.18 2.50
C TRP A 214 4.12 -3.59 1.14
N PHE A 215 4.70 -2.43 0.85
CA PHE A 215 4.59 -1.75 -0.45
C PHE A 215 5.97 -1.64 -1.07
N ARG A 216 6.12 -2.07 -2.33
CA ARG A 216 7.41 -2.08 -3.04
C ARG A 216 7.23 -1.80 -4.53
N ARG A 217 8.26 -1.24 -5.14
CA ARG A 217 8.41 -1.17 -6.60
C ARG A 217 8.95 -2.50 -7.13
N LEU A 218 8.35 -3.05 -8.18
CA LEU A 218 8.76 -4.33 -8.79
C LEU A 218 9.42 -4.13 -10.14
N ILE A 219 8.98 -3.12 -10.88
CA ILE A 219 9.45 -2.82 -12.23
C ILE A 219 10.13 -1.46 -12.21
N TRP A 220 11.25 -1.33 -12.92
CA TRP A 220 12.04 -0.10 -13.01
C TRP A 220 12.10 0.36 -14.47
N ALA A 221 10.94 0.55 -15.12
CA ALA A 221 10.84 0.99 -16.50
C ALA A 221 10.67 2.52 -16.60
N GLN A 222 9.90 3.11 -15.69
CA GLN A 222 9.67 4.55 -15.66
C GLN A 222 10.90 5.32 -15.14
N PRO A 223 11.20 6.49 -15.73
CA PRO A 223 12.28 7.35 -15.25
C PRO A 223 12.14 7.70 -13.78
N LEU A 224 13.30 7.86 -13.13
CA LEU A 224 13.35 8.18 -11.73
C LEU A 224 13.02 9.64 -11.48
N LYS A 225 12.26 9.87 -10.42
CA LYS A 225 11.91 11.21 -9.94
C LYS A 225 12.59 11.45 -8.59
N PHE A 226 13.06 12.68 -8.41
CA PHE A 226 13.86 13.08 -7.25
C PHE A 226 13.30 14.35 -6.58
N ASP A 227 12.09 14.73 -6.95
CA ASP A 227 11.34 15.88 -6.44
C ASP A 227 10.59 15.57 -5.13
N ASN A 228 10.49 14.30 -4.74
CA ASN A 228 9.80 13.85 -3.53
C ASN A 228 10.74 13.05 -2.62
N GLU A 229 10.97 13.56 -1.41
CA GLU A 229 11.89 12.97 -0.42
C GLU A 229 11.48 11.55 0.00
N LEU A 230 10.18 11.28 0.16
CA LEU A 230 9.69 9.94 0.48
C LEU A 230 9.98 8.96 -0.65
N CYS A 231 9.72 9.35 -1.90
CA CYS A 231 10.01 8.51 -3.07
C CYS A 231 11.50 8.14 -3.13
N VAL A 232 12.37 9.14 -2.96
CA VAL A 232 13.82 8.94 -2.94
C VAL A 232 14.23 8.00 -1.81
N THR A 233 13.71 8.22 -0.59
CA THR A 233 14.00 7.39 0.59
C THR A 233 13.58 5.94 0.36
N VAL A 234 12.39 5.72 -0.18
CA VAL A 234 11.82 4.39 -0.44
C VAL A 234 12.63 3.67 -1.52
N HIS A 235 12.90 4.30 -2.66
CA HIS A 235 13.70 3.70 -3.73
C HIS A 235 15.09 3.34 -3.25
N TYR A 236 15.75 4.27 -2.56
CA TYR A 236 17.07 4.06 -1.98
C TYR A 236 17.11 2.83 -1.07
N ASN A 237 16.26 2.80 -0.06
CA ASN A 237 16.25 1.71 0.91
C ASN A 237 15.78 0.37 0.30
N GLN A 238 15.14 0.39 -0.87
CA GLN A 238 14.78 -0.84 -1.58
C GLN A 238 15.97 -1.45 -2.32
N VAL A 239 16.87 -0.63 -2.87
CA VAL A 239 17.97 -1.10 -3.74
C VAL A 239 19.27 -1.37 -2.96
N VAL A 240 19.53 -0.66 -1.87
CA VAL A 240 20.75 -0.85 -1.05
C VAL A 240 20.99 -2.31 -0.63
N PRO A 241 20.00 -3.07 -0.17
CA PRO A 241 20.23 -4.47 0.20
C PRO A 241 20.74 -5.31 -0.97
N ASP A 242 20.26 -5.07 -2.18
CA ASP A 242 20.68 -5.81 -3.38
C ASP A 242 22.08 -5.38 -3.85
N TYR A 243 22.40 -4.10 -3.72
CA TYR A 243 23.77 -3.59 -3.88
C TYR A 243 24.74 -4.28 -2.93
N LEU A 244 24.46 -4.28 -1.62
CA LEU A 244 25.33 -4.89 -0.60
C LEU A 244 25.44 -6.41 -0.76
N LYS A 245 24.46 -7.07 -1.37
CA LYS A 245 24.51 -8.49 -1.73
C LYS A 245 25.28 -8.78 -3.01
N GLY A 246 25.75 -7.77 -3.74
CA GLY A 246 26.49 -7.98 -4.99
C GLY A 246 25.59 -8.24 -6.21
N LEU A 247 24.29 -7.98 -6.13
CA LEU A 247 23.30 -8.40 -7.14
C LEU A 247 23.12 -7.40 -8.29
N LEU A 248 23.65 -6.18 -8.16
CA LEU A 248 23.53 -5.15 -9.18
C LEU A 248 24.56 -5.31 -10.31
N HIS A 249 24.17 -4.98 -11.54
CA HIS A 249 25.00 -5.16 -12.74
C HIS A 249 26.34 -4.41 -12.69
N ILE A 250 26.37 -3.28 -11.97
CA ILE A 250 27.57 -2.50 -11.65
C ILE A 250 28.69 -3.33 -10.99
N LEU A 251 28.33 -4.46 -10.35
CA LEU A 251 29.25 -5.35 -9.65
C LEU A 251 29.55 -6.64 -10.44
N THR A 252 28.79 -6.94 -11.51
CA THR A 252 28.89 -8.21 -12.26
C THR A 252 29.67 -8.10 -13.57
N GLN A 253 29.94 -6.90 -14.09
CA GLN A 253 30.88 -6.76 -15.19
C GLN A 253 32.29 -7.14 -14.73
N GLU A 254 33.02 -7.94 -15.53
CA GLU A 254 34.41 -8.35 -15.32
C GLU A 254 35.42 -7.19 -15.41
N ARG A 255 35.06 -5.98 -14.99
CA ARG A 255 36.01 -4.87 -14.84
C ARG A 255 36.70 -4.98 -13.49
N ARG A 256 37.60 -5.97 -13.38
CA ARG A 256 38.64 -6.09 -12.34
C ARG A 256 39.65 -4.94 -12.45
N SER A 257 39.15 -3.71 -12.34
CA SER A 257 39.88 -2.48 -12.65
C SER A 257 39.70 -1.48 -11.52
N GLU A 258 40.71 -0.65 -11.34
CA GLU A 258 40.73 0.48 -10.41
C GLU A 258 39.46 1.35 -10.49
N GLN A 259 38.82 1.43 -11.67
CA GLN A 259 37.55 2.11 -11.88
C GLN A 259 36.40 1.55 -11.02
N GLN A 260 36.32 0.22 -10.84
CA GLN A 260 35.29 -0.40 -10.02
C GLN A 260 35.49 -0.05 -8.54
N LEU A 261 36.75 -0.05 -8.07
CA LEU A 261 37.08 0.34 -6.69
C LEU A 261 36.73 1.81 -6.44
N GLN A 262 37.04 2.69 -7.40
CA GLN A 262 36.69 4.12 -7.32
C GLN A 262 35.17 4.36 -7.33
N GLN A 263 34.42 3.58 -8.10
CA GLN A 263 32.96 3.69 -8.12
C GLN A 263 32.36 3.23 -6.79
N VAL A 264 32.80 2.08 -6.27
CA VAL A 264 32.35 1.54 -4.98
C VAL A 264 32.73 2.45 -3.82
N SER A 265 33.91 3.06 -3.82
CA SER A 265 34.32 4.02 -2.78
C SER A 265 33.48 5.30 -2.84
N LYS A 266 33.13 5.80 -4.03
CA LYS A 266 32.18 6.91 -4.20
C LYS A 266 30.78 6.58 -3.69
N LEU A 267 30.27 5.38 -3.99
CA LEU A 267 28.98 4.90 -3.48
C LEU A 267 29.01 4.79 -1.94
N ALA A 268 30.11 4.33 -1.36
CA ALA A 268 30.28 4.25 0.08
C ALA A 268 30.32 5.63 0.76
N ALA A 269 30.99 6.61 0.16
CA ALA A 269 31.00 7.99 0.66
C ALA A 269 29.59 8.61 0.63
N LEU A 270 28.83 8.37 -0.44
CA LEU A 270 27.44 8.79 -0.55
C LEU A 270 26.54 8.12 0.49
N GLN A 271 26.73 6.82 0.78
CA GLN A 271 26.00 6.11 1.84
C GLN A 271 26.29 6.69 3.21
N HIS A 272 27.55 7.02 3.50
CA HIS A 272 27.92 7.64 4.76
C HIS A 272 27.21 8.98 4.95
N ARG A 273 27.23 9.82 3.92
CA ARG A 273 26.56 11.12 3.95
C ARG A 273 25.03 10.99 4.06
N ALA A 274 24.46 9.98 3.41
CA ALA A 274 23.03 9.63 3.50
C ALA A 274 22.59 9.21 4.92
N LYS A 275 23.51 8.76 5.77
CA LYS A 275 23.24 8.47 7.20
C LYS A 275 23.54 9.69 8.10
N ASP A 276 23.55 10.90 7.54
CA ASP A 276 23.91 12.15 8.23
C ASP A 276 25.32 12.16 8.86
N GLY A 277 26.24 11.36 8.31
CA GLY A 277 27.66 11.43 8.64
C GLY A 277 28.26 12.75 8.16
N VAL A 278 28.29 13.76 9.04
CA VAL A 278 29.04 15.02 8.81
C VAL A 278 30.53 14.79 9.09
N TYR A 279 30.86 13.75 9.85
CA TYR A 279 32.22 13.36 10.21
C TYR A 279 32.85 12.46 9.14
N LEU A 280 34.12 12.10 9.36
CA LEU A 280 34.83 11.16 8.48
C LEU A 280 34.46 9.72 8.86
N PRO A 281 34.18 8.84 7.88
CA PRO A 281 33.77 7.48 8.17
C PRO A 281 34.88 6.69 8.87
N SER A 282 34.49 5.76 9.72
CA SER A 282 35.40 4.76 10.31
C SER A 282 35.53 3.53 9.42
N VAL A 283 36.58 2.71 9.65
CA VAL A 283 36.76 1.43 8.95
C VAL A 283 35.52 0.52 9.11
N ARG A 284 34.87 0.55 10.28
CA ARG A 284 33.66 -0.25 10.53
C ARG A 284 32.47 0.21 9.69
N GLU A 285 32.28 1.51 9.56
CA GLU A 285 31.20 2.06 8.73
C GLU A 285 31.45 1.80 7.24
N VAL A 286 32.70 1.96 6.78
CA VAL A 286 33.06 1.63 5.40
C VAL A 286 32.78 0.16 5.08
N GLN A 287 33.02 -0.74 6.03
CA GLN A 287 32.67 -2.17 5.88
C GLN A 287 31.17 -2.39 5.68
N GLU A 288 30.29 -1.56 6.28
CA GLU A 288 28.84 -1.66 6.08
C GLU A 288 28.38 -1.12 4.72
N TYR A 289 29.15 -0.21 4.12
CA TYR A 289 28.79 0.45 2.85
C TYR A 289 29.35 -0.27 1.62
N VAL A 290 30.33 -1.16 1.78
CA VAL A 290 30.99 -1.86 0.67
C VAL A 290 30.48 -3.30 0.60
N PRO A 291 30.08 -3.80 -0.59
CA PRO A 291 29.66 -5.19 -0.76
C PRO A 291 30.75 -6.17 -0.28
N PRO A 292 30.44 -7.16 0.57
CA PRO A 292 31.44 -8.08 1.13
C PRO A 292 32.28 -8.80 0.08
N GLN A 293 31.70 -9.09 -1.10
CA GLN A 293 32.37 -9.76 -2.22
C GLN A 293 33.58 -8.97 -2.75
N ILE A 294 33.56 -7.65 -2.60
CA ILE A 294 34.60 -6.72 -3.07
C ILE A 294 35.42 -6.20 -1.89
N TYR A 295 34.81 -6.02 -0.72
CA TYR A 295 35.49 -5.50 0.47
C TYR A 295 36.77 -6.29 0.79
N TRP A 296 36.70 -7.62 0.76
CA TRP A 296 37.83 -8.50 1.09
C TRP A 296 38.94 -8.57 0.03
N GLN A 297 38.76 -7.93 -1.13
CA GLN A 297 39.79 -7.89 -2.18
C GLN A 297 40.87 -6.83 -1.91
N GLN A 298 40.62 -5.90 -0.99
CA GLN A 298 41.54 -4.82 -0.66
C GLN A 298 41.75 -4.71 0.85
N ARG A 299 42.81 -4.01 1.27
CA ARG A 299 43.05 -3.74 2.69
C ARG A 299 41.99 -2.77 3.22
N PRO A 300 41.44 -2.97 4.43
CA PRO A 300 40.46 -2.06 5.03
C PRO A 300 40.90 -0.58 5.06
N GLN A 301 42.19 -0.33 5.29
CA GLN A 301 42.75 1.03 5.29
C GLN A 301 42.74 1.67 3.89
N LEU A 302 42.90 0.89 2.82
CA LEU A 302 42.82 1.41 1.46
C LEU A 302 41.39 1.85 1.14
N TRP A 303 40.39 1.06 1.55
CA TRP A 303 38.98 1.46 1.44
C TRP A 303 38.70 2.74 2.20
N LEU A 304 39.15 2.84 3.45
CA LEU A 304 38.96 4.04 4.26
C LEU A 304 39.53 5.30 3.58
N ASN A 305 40.74 5.23 3.05
CA ASN A 305 41.37 6.34 2.35
C ASN A 305 40.56 6.75 1.12
N MET A 306 40.24 5.80 0.23
CA MET A 306 39.45 6.09 -0.98
C MET A 306 38.08 6.68 -0.66
N VAL A 307 37.38 6.16 0.36
CA VAL A 307 36.08 6.69 0.77
C VAL A 307 36.22 8.09 1.35
N THR A 308 37.24 8.33 2.18
CA THR A 308 37.52 9.65 2.77
C THR A 308 37.79 10.70 1.68
N ASP A 309 38.56 10.35 0.65
CA ASP A 309 38.84 11.23 -0.50
C ASP A 309 37.56 11.64 -1.22
N HIS A 310 36.61 10.70 -1.41
CA HIS A 310 35.31 10.99 -2.02
C HIS A 310 34.36 11.75 -1.09
N THR A 311 34.45 11.57 0.24
CA THR A 311 33.58 12.27 1.22
C THR A 311 33.71 13.79 1.10
N GLN A 312 34.92 14.31 0.88
CA GLN A 312 35.14 15.74 0.69
C GLN A 312 34.44 16.28 -0.56
N GLN A 313 34.46 15.52 -1.66
CA GLN A 313 33.78 15.89 -2.90
C GLN A 313 32.26 15.80 -2.76
N VAL A 314 31.79 14.78 -2.04
CA VAL A 314 30.37 14.52 -1.83
C VAL A 314 29.77 15.52 -0.85
N GLN A 315 30.51 16.07 0.13
CA GLN A 315 30.02 17.10 1.08
C GLN A 315 29.47 18.35 0.38
N ALA A 316 30.00 18.71 -0.80
CA ALA A 316 29.58 19.90 -1.54
C ALA A 316 28.21 19.75 -2.25
N LEU A 317 27.64 18.54 -2.36
CA LEU A 317 26.38 18.35 -3.09
C LEU A 317 25.20 18.91 -2.27
N SER A 318 24.38 19.77 -2.86
CA SER A 318 23.22 20.38 -2.19
C SER A 318 22.00 19.44 -2.07
N TYR A 319 21.98 18.34 -2.84
CA TYR A 319 20.87 17.40 -2.92
C TYR A 319 21.07 16.18 -2.00
N LEU A 320 19.96 15.57 -1.58
CA LEU A 320 19.91 14.36 -0.75
C LEU A 320 20.90 13.30 -1.31
N PRO A 321 21.94 12.88 -0.55
CA PRO A 321 22.97 11.93 -1.01
C PRO A 321 22.40 10.62 -1.57
N HIS A 322 21.22 10.22 -1.09
CA HIS A 322 20.42 9.11 -1.61
C HIS A 322 20.13 9.21 -3.11
N VAL A 323 19.91 10.42 -3.64
CA VAL A 323 19.63 10.68 -5.06
C VAL A 323 20.82 10.28 -5.92
N TRP A 324 22.00 10.83 -5.61
CA TRP A 324 23.23 10.55 -6.35
C TRP A 324 23.66 9.10 -6.24
N LEU A 325 23.48 8.52 -5.05
CA LEU A 325 23.77 7.11 -4.80
C LEU A 325 22.87 6.22 -5.64
N PHE A 326 21.58 6.49 -5.65
CA PHE A 326 20.60 5.72 -6.40
C PHE A 326 20.82 5.82 -7.92
N ILE A 327 21.13 7.02 -8.42
CA ILE A 327 21.50 7.25 -9.83
C ILE A 327 22.74 6.44 -10.22
N LEU A 328 23.75 6.38 -9.34
CA LEU A 328 24.97 5.61 -9.62
C LEU A 328 24.75 4.10 -9.57
N LEU A 329 23.76 3.61 -8.83
CA LEU A 329 23.36 2.20 -8.81
C LEU A 329 22.54 1.80 -10.06
N HIS A 330 21.96 2.76 -10.79
CA HIS A 330 21.14 2.57 -11.98
C HIS A 330 21.58 3.48 -13.14
N PRO A 331 22.73 3.21 -13.78
CA PRO A 331 23.29 4.07 -14.84
C PRO A 331 22.39 4.22 -16.08
N ASP A 332 21.51 3.25 -16.35
CA ASP A 332 20.57 3.30 -17.48
C ASP A 332 19.39 4.26 -17.26
N HIS A 333 19.22 4.81 -16.04
CA HIS A 333 18.11 5.69 -15.66
C HIS A 333 18.58 7.10 -15.23
N GLN A 334 19.72 7.57 -15.73
CA GLN A 334 20.22 8.91 -15.41
C GLN A 334 19.28 10.00 -15.92
N PRO A 335 18.80 10.92 -15.05
CA PRO A 335 18.09 12.10 -15.52
C PRO A 335 19.07 13.06 -16.23
N GLU A 336 18.60 13.85 -17.20
CA GLU A 336 19.44 14.76 -18.01
C GLU A 336 20.26 15.75 -17.18
N TRP A 337 19.77 16.16 -16.00
CA TRP A 337 20.49 17.06 -15.09
C TRP A 337 21.56 16.35 -14.23
N ALA A 338 21.59 15.02 -14.17
CA ALA A 338 22.59 14.26 -13.40
C ALA A 338 23.93 14.08 -14.15
N GLN A 339 24.07 14.69 -15.34
CA GLN A 339 25.37 14.84 -15.98
C GLN A 339 26.23 15.78 -15.14
N PHE A 340 27.13 15.22 -14.32
CA PHE A 340 28.16 16.01 -13.66
C PHE A 340 28.92 16.82 -14.71
N PRO A 341 29.28 18.09 -14.43
CA PRO A 341 30.28 18.78 -15.24
C PRO A 341 31.56 17.96 -15.13
N GLN A 342 31.96 17.32 -16.24
CA GLN A 342 33.33 16.84 -16.38
C GLN A 342 34.20 18.09 -16.23
N GLN A 343 35.04 18.12 -15.19
CA GLN A 343 35.92 19.25 -14.91
C GLN A 343 36.67 19.62 -16.19
N GLY A 344 36.29 20.76 -16.77
CA GLY A 344 37.12 21.43 -17.75
C GLY A 344 38.37 21.90 -17.03
N HIS A 345 39.53 21.45 -17.50
CA HIS A 345 40.81 22.05 -17.11
C HIS A 345 40.71 23.59 -17.17
N PRO A 346 41.27 24.31 -16.19
CA PRO A 346 41.42 25.74 -16.33
C PRO A 346 42.36 25.97 -17.53
N ARG A 347 41.84 26.62 -18.58
CA ARG A 347 42.71 27.20 -19.60
C ARG A 347 43.38 28.41 -18.98
N GLU A 348 44.70 28.42 -19.07
CA GLU A 348 45.61 29.53 -18.76
C GLU A 348 45.19 30.85 -19.40
#